data_AF-A0A5C5W2T2-F1
#
_entry.id   AF-A0A5C5W2T2-F1
#
_cell.length_a   1.000
_cell.length_b   1.000
_cell.length_c   1.000
_cell.angle_alpha   90.00
_cell.angle_beta   90.00
_cell.angle_gamma   90.00
#
_symmetry.space_group_name_H-M   'P 1'
#
loop_
_entity.id
_entity.type
_entity.pdbx_description
1 polymer ?
#
loop_
_entity_poly.entity_id
_entity_poly.type
_entity_poly.pdbx_seq_one_letter_code
_entity_poly.pdbx_strand_id
1 'polypeptide(L)' 'MGELRVRNINKDIIDMLRARAAREGRSLASLIDAVLTAEAMRPRRELVERLDKHHEEMRAKYGELPDSTPGIREERDRWS' A
#
# COMPACT_ATOMS: atom_id res chain seq x y z
N MET A 1 -18.95 -8.77 1.49
CA MET A 1 -18.43 -9.78 0.54
C MET A 1 -18.98 -9.43 -0.83
N GLY A 2 -18.13 -9.41 -1.86
CA GLY A 2 -18.54 -9.16 -3.24
C GLY A 2 -18.12 -10.33 -4.13
N GLU A 3 -18.85 -10.55 -5.22
CA GLU A 3 -18.52 -11.57 -6.21
C GLU A 3 -18.02 -10.90 -7.50
N LEU A 4 -16.92 -11.42 -8.05
CA LEU A 4 -16.35 -10.95 -9.31
C LEU A 4 -16.26 -12.12 -10.29
N ARG A 5 -16.90 -11.97 -11.46
CA ARG A 5 -16.79 -12.93 -12.57
C ARG A 5 -16.00 -12.30 -13.71
N VAL A 6 -14.83 -12.86 -13.99
CA VAL A 6 -14.01 -12.48 -15.14
C VAL A 6 -14.24 -13.49 -16.27
N ARG A 7 -14.55 -12.99 -17.48
CA ARG A 7 -14.79 -13.82 -18.67
C ARG A 7 -13.65 -13.64 -19.67
N ASN A 8 -13.54 -14.58 -20.61
CA ASN A 8 -12.59 -14.53 -21.74
C ASN A 8 -11.12 -14.39 -21.30
N ILE A 9 -10.72 -15.03 -20.21
CA ILE A 9 -9.31 -15.14 -19.84
C ILE A 9 -8.66 -16.19 -20.74
N ASN A 10 -7.47 -15.87 -21.25
CA ASN A 10 -6.65 -16.82 -21.98
C ASN A 10 -6.41 -18.09 -21.12
N LYS A 11 -6.66 -19.26 -21.69
CA LYS A 11 -6.48 -20.56 -21.03
C LYS A 11 -5.06 -20.74 -20.49
N ASP A 12 -4.04 -20.31 -21.24
CA ASP A 12 -2.64 -20.45 -20.82
C ASP A 12 -2.37 -19.71 -19.51
N ILE A 13 -2.99 -18.55 -19.31
CA ILE A 13 -2.88 -17.76 -18.08
C ILE A 13 -3.57 -18.49 -16.92
N ILE A 14 -4.73 -19.10 -17.16
CA ILE A 14 -5.42 -19.90 -16.14
C ILE A 14 -4.53 -21.08 -15.71
N ASP A 15 -3.90 -21.75 -16.66
CA ASP A 15 -3.06 -22.92 -16.40
C ASP A 15 -1.78 -22.52 -15.62
N MET A 16 -1.15 -21.41 -15.98
CA MET A 16 -0.03 -20.84 -15.22
C MET A 16 -0.43 -20.50 -13.77
N LEU A 17 -1.59 -19.88 -13.57
CA LEU A 17 -2.08 -19.53 -12.23
C LEU A 17 -2.44 -20.78 -11.42
N ARG A 18 -3.01 -21.82 -12.03
CA ARG A 18 -3.25 -23.11 -11.38
C ARG A 18 -1.95 -23.78 -10.96
N ALA A 19 -0.95 -23.80 -11.83
CA ALA A 19 0.37 -24.37 -11.52
C ALA A 19 1.04 -23.61 -10.36
N ARG A 20 0.92 -22.27 -10.36
CA ARG A 20 1.37 -21.45 -9.23
C ARG A 20 0.62 -21.79 -7.93
N ALA A 21 -0.71 -21.86 -7.98
CA ALA A 21 -1.53 -22.17 -6.80
C ALA A 21 -1.16 -23.54 -6.21
N ALA A 22 -0.97 -24.55 -7.07
CA ALA A 22 -0.55 -25.89 -6.68
C ALA A 22 0.83 -25.91 -6.01
N ARG A 23 1.82 -25.21 -6.59
CA ARG A 23 3.16 -25.06 -5.99
C ARG A 23 3.13 -24.41 -4.61
N GLU A 24 2.19 -23.51 -4.38
CA GLU A 24 2.05 -22.78 -3.13
C GLU A 24 1.06 -23.46 -2.15
N GLY A 25 0.55 -24.65 -2.49
CA GLY A 25 -0.36 -25.41 -1.63
C GLY A 25 -1.71 -24.73 -1.37
N ARG A 26 -2.15 -23.85 -2.27
CA ARG A 26 -3.40 -23.07 -2.11
C ARG A 26 -4.35 -23.24 -3.29
N SER A 27 -5.62 -22.90 -3.07
CA SER A 27 -6.61 -22.88 -4.15
C SER A 27 -6.35 -21.71 -5.11
N LEU A 28 -6.77 -21.87 -6.37
CA LEU A 28 -6.67 -20.79 -7.36
C LEU A 28 -7.42 -19.53 -6.89
N ALA A 29 -8.61 -19.68 -6.30
CA ALA A 29 -9.39 -18.57 -5.78
C ALA A 29 -8.63 -17.82 -4.66
N SER A 30 -8.02 -18.55 -3.72
CA SER A 30 -7.23 -17.96 -2.64
C SER A 30 -5.97 -17.25 -3.17
N LEU A 31 -5.32 -17.81 -4.20
CA LEU A 31 -4.20 -17.14 -4.89
C LEU A 31 -4.66 -15.80 -5.50
N ILE A 32 -5.78 -15.79 -6.22
CA ILE A 32 -6.30 -14.60 -6.89
C ILE A 32 -6.73 -13.54 -5.88
N ASP A 33 -7.43 -13.93 -4.82
CA ASP A 33 -7.83 -13.02 -3.75
C ASP A 33 -6.62 -12.35 -3.08
N ALA A 34 -5.56 -13.11 -2.81
CA ALA A 34 -4.32 -12.57 -2.25
C ALA A 34 -3.64 -11.58 -3.21
N VAL A 35 -3.61 -11.87 -4.51
CA VAL A 35 -3.04 -10.98 -5.53
C VAL A 35 -3.86 -9.68 -5.63
N LEU A 36 -5.18 -9.78 -5.73
CA LEU A 36 -6.06 -8.61 -5.80
C LEU A 36 -5.96 -7.74 -4.54
N THR A 37 -5.89 -8.36 -3.37
CA THR A 37 -5.71 -7.66 -2.10
C THR A 37 -4.36 -6.94 -2.04
N ALA A 38 -3.29 -7.59 -2.50
CA ALA A 38 -1.96 -6.99 -2.54
C ALA A 38 -1.92 -5.78 -3.49
N GLU A 39 -2.50 -5.89 -4.69
CA GLU A 39 -2.56 -4.80 -5.65
C GLU A 39 -3.46 -3.65 -5.16
N ALA A 40 -4.59 -3.94 -4.52
CA ALA A 40 -5.45 -2.91 -3.92
C ALA A 40 -4.73 -2.11 -2.82
N MET A 41 -3.81 -2.75 -2.08
CA MET A 41 -3.02 -2.12 -1.01
C MET A 41 -1.77 -1.41 -1.52
N ARG A 42 -1.36 -1.68 -2.77
CA ARG A 42 -0.12 -1.15 -3.36
C ARG A 42 -0.03 0.38 -3.34
N PRO A 43 -1.05 1.17 -3.74
CA PRO A 43 -0.94 2.63 -3.73
C PRO A 43 -0.69 3.20 -2.34
N ARG A 44 -1.29 2.59 -1.31
CA ARG A 44 -1.07 2.99 0.08
C ARG A 44 0.36 2.67 0.52
N ARG A 45 0.90 1.49 0.17
CA ARG A 45 2.29 1.12 0.47
C ARG A 45 3.27 2.08 -0.21
N GLU A 46 3.08 2.36 -1.49
CA GLU A 46 3.92 3.30 -2.24
C GLU A 46 3.85 4.73 -1.65
N LEU A 47 2.69 5.16 -1.16
CA LEU A 47 2.57 6.44 -0.47
C LEU A 47 3.37 6.47 0.83
N VAL A 48 3.27 5.43 1.66
CA VAL A 48 4.02 5.33 2.92
C VAL A 48 5.52 5.32 2.65
N GLU A 49 5.99 4.53 1.68
CA GLU A 49 7.40 4.50 1.29
C GLU A 49 7.90 5.87 0.81
N ARG A 50 7.08 6.62 0.05
CA ARG A 50 7.43 7.99 -0.34
C ARG A 50 7.49 8.94 0.84
N LEU A 51 6.58 8.81 1.81
CA LEU A 51 6.58 9.64 3.01
C LEU A 51 7.80 9.36 3.87
N ASP A 52 8.14 8.09 4.11
CA ASP A 52 9.32 7.70 4.88
C ASP A 52 10.59 8.26 4.24
N LYS A 53 10.73 8.10 2.91
CA LYS A 53 11.85 8.70 2.16
C LYS A 53 11.89 10.22 2.32
N HIS A 54 10.75 10.90 2.24
CA HIS A 54 10.68 12.34 2.42
C HIS A 54 11.09 12.75 3.85
N HIS A 55 10.67 12.01 4.88
CA HIS A 55 11.09 12.24 6.26
C HIS A 55 12.60 12.06 6.44
N GLU A 56 13.19 11.04 5.83
CA GLU A 56 14.64 10.83 5.83
C GLU A 56 15.38 11.98 5.14
N GLU A 57 14.91 12.43 3.98
CA GLU A 57 15.48 13.59 3.27
C GLU A 57 15.43 14.86 4.12
N MET A 58 14.30 15.11 4.80
CA MET A 58 14.14 16.25 5.70
C MET A 58 15.07 16.16 6.91
N ARG A 59 15.18 14.98 7.53
CA ARG A 59 16.08 14.75 8.68
C ARG A 59 17.55 14.87 8.27
N ALA A 60 17.92 14.40 7.09
CA ALA A 60 19.27 14.55 6.56
C ALA A 60 19.64 16.01 6.28
N LYS A 61 18.68 16.80 5.77
CA LYS A 61 18.91 18.20 5.40
C LYS A 61 18.88 19.15 6.59
N TYR A 62 17.99 18.94 7.56
CA TYR A 62 17.74 19.89 8.64
C TYR A 62 18.02 19.34 10.05
N GLY A 63 18.40 18.07 10.17
CA GLY A 63 18.51 17.38 11.45
C GLY A 63 17.15 17.00 12.04
N GLU A 64 17.12 16.64 13.31
CA GLU A 64 15.86 16.37 14.02
C GLU A 64 15.21 17.70 14.42
N LEU A 65 14.05 18.00 13.81
CA LEU A 65 13.31 19.21 14.09
C LEU A 65 12.52 19.05 15.40
N PRO A 66 12.52 20.07 16.28
CA PRO A 66 11.76 20.03 17.53
C PRO A 66 10.25 20.08 17.26
N ASP A 67 9.47 19.59 18.22
CA ASP A 67 8.01 19.65 18.15
C ASP A 67 7.53 21.11 18.02
N SER A 68 6.93 21.43 16.88
CA SER A 68 6.41 22.76 16.56
C SER A 68 5.00 23.00 17.11
N THR A 69 4.37 21.99 17.72
CA THR A 69 3.00 22.08 18.26
C THR A 69 2.78 23.24 19.24
N PRO A 70 3.71 23.56 20.16
CA PRO A 70 3.56 24.72 21.05
C PRO A 70 3.45 26.05 20.28
N GLY A 71 4.33 26.29 19.30
CA GLY A 71 4.34 27.52 18.51
C GLY A 71 3.07 27.71 17.67
N ILE A 72 2.54 26.62 17.10
CA ILE A 72 1.27 26.63 16.34
C ILE A 72 0.09 27.01 17.24
N ARG A 73 0.06 26.51 18.50
CA ARG A 73 -0.99 26.86 19.47
C ARG A 73 -0.92 28.33 19.85
N GLU A 74 0.27 28.82 20.16
CA GLU A 74 0.49 30.24 20.48
C GLU A 74 0.07 31.16 19.32
N GLU A 75 0.31 30.76 18.07
CA GLU A 75 -0.12 31.52 16.91
C GLU A 75 -1.65 31.53 16.77
N ARG A 76 -2.32 30.37 16.87
CA ARG A 76 -3.80 30.30 16.85
C ARG A 76 -4.43 31.20 17.92
N ASP A 77 -3.89 31.16 19.13
CA ASP A 77 -4.41 31.92 20.27
C ASP A 77 -4.17 33.43 20.12
N ARG A 78 -3.20 33.86 19.29
CA ARG A 78 -2.97 35.28 18.94
C ARG A 78 -4.02 35.86 17.99
N TRP A 79 -4.70 35.02 17.20
CA TRP A 79 -5.69 35.45 16.19
C TRP A 79 -7.14 35.10 16.56
N SER A 80 -7.37 34.59 17.77
CA SER A 80 -8.70 34.30 18.34
C SER A 80 -9.12 35.40 19.32
#